data_AF-A0A0M3JES7-F1
#
_entry.id   AF-A0A0M3JES7-F1
#
_cell.length_a   1.000
_cell.length_b   1.000
_cell.length_c   1.000
_cell.angle_alpha   90.00
_cell.angle_beta   90.00
_cell.angle_gamma   90.00
#
_symmetry.space_group_name_H-M   'P 1'
#
loop_
_entity.id
_entity.type
_entity.pdbx_description
1 polymer ?
#
loop_
_entity_poly.entity_id
_entity_poly.type
_entity_poly.pdbx_seq_one_letter_code
_entity_poly.pdbx_strand_id
1 'polypeptide(L)'
;LTSYTPYQAEISQGRLESLINFQTMISDLTGLEVPNASLLDESTACAEAMQMAVRYTKRPKVLYDPLLHPQNIGVLRTRSE
;
A
#
# COMPACT_ATOMS: atom_id res chain seq x y z
N LEU A 1 17.96 9.20 -12.60
CA LEU A 1 17.56 9.57 -11.21
C LEU A 1 17.48 11.10 -11.00
N THR A 2 17.18 11.89 -12.03
CA THR A 2 17.06 13.36 -11.93
C THR A 2 15.61 13.84 -11.79
N SER A 3 14.63 13.01 -12.18
CA SER A 3 13.21 13.31 -12.10
C SER A 3 12.60 12.86 -10.77
N TYR A 4 11.73 13.70 -10.18
CA TYR A 4 11.01 13.45 -8.93
C TYR A 4 9.57 12.98 -9.21
N THR A 5 8.65 13.16 -8.27
CA THR A 5 7.22 12.86 -8.45
C THR A 5 6.69 13.45 -9.76
N PRO A 6 6.01 12.65 -10.61
CA PRO A 6 5.58 13.06 -11.93
C PRO A 6 4.32 13.94 -11.86
N TYR A 7 4.43 15.14 -11.28
CA TYR A 7 3.32 16.09 -11.17
C TYR A 7 2.86 16.63 -12.53
N GLN A 8 3.80 16.78 -13.48
CA GLN A 8 3.51 17.16 -14.86
C GLN A 8 3.46 15.88 -15.71
N ALA A 9 2.25 15.41 -15.99
CA ALA A 9 2.04 14.15 -16.68
C ALA A 9 2.55 14.20 -18.13
N GLU A 10 2.43 15.34 -18.81
CA GLU A 10 2.78 15.54 -20.22
C GLU A 10 4.26 15.26 -20.50
N ILE A 11 5.14 15.56 -19.54
CA ILE A 11 6.59 15.37 -19.66
C ILE A 11 7.10 14.13 -18.90
N SER A 12 6.21 13.38 -18.25
CA SER A 12 6.55 12.24 -17.38
C SER A 12 5.91 10.92 -17.82
N GLN A 13 5.35 10.87 -19.04
CA GLN A 13 4.60 9.72 -19.57
C GLN A 13 5.33 8.39 -19.43
N GLY A 14 6.63 8.33 -19.76
CA GLY A 14 7.38 7.07 -19.67
C GLY A 14 7.45 6.48 -18.26
N ARG A 15 7.54 7.33 -17.21
CA ARG A 15 7.51 6.85 -15.82
C ARG A 15 6.09 6.47 -15.39
N LEU A 16 5.08 7.22 -15.84
CA LEU A 16 3.68 6.92 -15.54
C LEU A 16 3.23 5.59 -16.15
N GLU A 17 3.64 5.30 -17.38
CA GLU A 17 3.37 4.02 -18.04
C GLU A 17 3.98 2.84 -17.27
N SER A 18 5.24 2.98 -16.83
CA SER A 18 5.86 1.95 -15.99
C SER A 18 5.15 1.74 -14.65
N LEU A 19 4.57 2.79 -14.05
CA LEU A 19 3.78 2.66 -12.82
C LEU A 19 2.42 1.99 -13.06
N ILE A 20 1.79 2.23 -14.22
CA ILE A 20 0.57 1.53 -14.61
C ILE A 20 0.87 0.05 -14.84
N ASN A 21 1.98 -0.28 -15.52
CA ASN A 21 2.39 -1.68 -15.70
C ASN A 21 2.63 -2.38 -14.36
N PHE A 22 3.21 -1.67 -13.37
CA PHE A 22 3.36 -2.18 -12.02
C PHE A 22 2.01 -2.45 -11.34
N GLN A 23 1.05 -1.52 -11.49
CA GLN A 23 -0.31 -1.71 -10.98
C GLN A 23 -1.00 -2.92 -11.64
N THR A 24 -0.95 -3.03 -12.97
CA THR A 24 -1.52 -4.17 -13.71
C THR A 24 -0.94 -5.49 -13.24
N MET A 25 0.39 -5.58 -13.09
CA MET A 25 1.05 -6.78 -12.57
C MET A 25 0.50 -7.17 -11.18
N ILE A 26 0.33 -6.21 -10.27
CA ILE A 26 -0.20 -6.49 -8.93
C ILE A 26 -1.66 -6.95 -9.01
N SER A 27 -2.49 -6.30 -9.83
CA SER A 27 -3.87 -6.73 -10.05
C SER A 27 -3.94 -8.16 -10.55
N ASP A 28 -3.14 -8.51 -11.55
CA ASP A 28 -3.13 -9.86 -12.14
C ASP A 28 -2.67 -10.92 -11.12
N LEU A 29 -1.69 -10.60 -10.27
CA LEU A 29 -1.15 -11.53 -9.28
C LEU A 29 -2.05 -11.68 -8.04
N THR A 30 -2.69 -10.61 -7.60
CA THR A 30 -3.52 -10.61 -6.37
C THR A 30 -4.99 -10.88 -6.65
N GLY A 31 -5.43 -10.74 -7.90
CA GLY A 31 -6.85 -10.79 -8.28
C GLY A 31 -7.67 -9.59 -7.78
N LEU A 32 -7.02 -8.51 -7.34
CA LEU A 32 -7.69 -7.31 -6.85
C LEU A 32 -7.85 -6.26 -7.95
N GLU A 33 -8.98 -5.54 -7.90
CA GLU A 33 -9.37 -4.60 -8.96
C GLU A 33 -8.49 -3.34 -9.04
N VAL A 34 -8.04 -2.80 -7.90
CA VAL A 34 -7.33 -1.51 -7.85
C VAL A 34 -6.12 -1.56 -6.89
N PRO A 35 -4.89 -1.60 -7.42
CA PRO A 35 -3.67 -1.45 -6.65
C PRO A 35 -3.11 -0.02 -6.74
N ASN A 36 -2.23 0.33 -5.80
CA ASN A 36 -1.57 1.63 -5.79
C ASN A 36 -0.19 1.59 -6.49
N ALA A 37 0.45 2.75 -6.61
CA ALA A 37 1.75 2.91 -7.26
C ALA A 37 2.95 2.63 -6.33
N SER A 38 2.79 1.76 -5.30
CA SER A 38 3.70 1.42 -4.19
C SER A 38 3.38 2.03 -2.82
N LEU A 39 3.91 1.36 -1.79
CA LEU A 39 4.10 1.84 -0.41
C LEU A 39 5.56 1.61 0.00
N LEU A 40 5.94 2.08 1.19
CA LEU A 40 7.33 2.05 1.66
C LEU A 40 7.84 0.63 1.91
N ASP A 41 7.06 -0.17 2.63
CA ASP A 41 7.38 -1.56 2.96
C ASP A 41 6.10 -2.34 3.30
N GLU A 42 6.24 -3.65 3.51
CA GLU A 42 5.14 -4.54 3.85
C GLU A 42 4.47 -4.17 5.17
N SER A 43 5.26 -3.87 6.20
CA SER A 43 4.75 -3.59 7.55
C SER A 43 3.90 -2.31 7.58
N THR A 44 4.32 -1.27 6.89
CA THR A 44 3.54 -0.03 6.71
C THR A 44 2.34 -0.25 5.79
N ALA A 45 2.42 -1.11 4.78
CA ALA A 45 1.27 -1.50 3.98
C ALA A 45 0.19 -2.22 4.80
N CYS A 46 0.57 -3.13 5.70
CA CYS A 46 -0.37 -3.75 6.65
C CYS A 46 -1.04 -2.71 7.56
N ALA A 47 -0.28 -1.72 8.03
CA ALA A 47 -0.82 -0.65 8.86
C ALA A 47 -1.78 0.28 8.11
N GLU A 48 -1.51 0.61 6.84
CA GLU A 48 -2.43 1.38 5.99
C GLU A 48 -3.71 0.58 5.71
N ALA A 49 -3.61 -0.75 5.49
CA ALA A 49 -4.78 -1.62 5.35
C ALA A 49 -5.64 -1.63 6.62
N MET A 50 -5.01 -1.73 7.80
CA MET A 50 -5.68 -1.60 9.09
C MET A 50 -6.43 -0.26 9.20
N GLN A 51 -5.76 0.85 8.91
CA GLN A 51 -6.38 2.18 8.97
C GLN A 51 -7.51 2.34 7.96
N MET A 52 -7.37 1.81 6.75
CA MET A 52 -8.42 1.83 5.73
C MET A 52 -9.67 1.08 6.21
N ALA A 53 -9.48 -0.11 6.79
CA ALA A 53 -10.58 -0.90 7.36
C ALA A 53 -11.27 -0.18 8.52
N VAL A 54 -10.51 0.45 9.43
CA VAL A 54 -11.07 1.25 10.53
C VAL A 54 -11.81 2.48 10.00
N ARG A 55 -11.27 3.18 9.00
CA ARG A 55 -11.92 4.35 8.38
C ARG A 55 -13.25 3.99 7.73
N TYR A 56 -13.32 2.83 7.06
CA TYR A 56 -14.50 2.32 6.40
C TYR A 56 -15.55 1.81 7.39
N THR A 57 -15.14 0.97 8.36
CA THR A 57 -16.07 0.30 9.29
C THR A 57 -16.40 1.11 10.55
N LYS A 58 -15.57 2.10 10.90
CA LYS A 58 -15.62 2.88 12.16
C LYS A 58 -15.53 2.02 13.43
N ARG A 59 -15.08 0.78 13.32
CA ARG A 59 -14.93 -0.12 14.47
C ARG A 59 -13.59 0.11 15.16
N PRO A 60 -13.55 0.14 16.50
CA PRO A 60 -12.34 0.46 17.26
C PRO A 60 -11.38 -0.73 17.44
N LYS A 61 -11.76 -1.94 17.02
CA LYS A 61 -10.98 -3.17 17.23
C LYS A 61 -10.60 -3.80 15.90
N VAL A 62 -9.33 -4.15 15.76
CA VAL A 62 -8.76 -4.85 14.61
C VAL A 62 -8.12 -6.14 15.11
N LEU A 63 -8.35 -7.24 14.39
CA LEU A 63 -7.76 -8.54 14.68
C LEU A 63 -6.65 -8.80 13.66
N TYR A 64 -5.52 -9.34 14.12
CA TYR A 64 -4.41 -9.77 13.27
C TYR A 64 -3.97 -11.17 13.69
N ASP A 65 -3.43 -11.94 12.74
CA ASP A 65 -2.96 -13.31 12.98
C ASP A 65 -1.61 -13.27 13.75
N PRO A 66 -1.44 -14.06 14.82
CA PRO A 66 -0.16 -14.17 15.53
C PRO A 66 0.98 -14.75 14.68
N LEU A 67 0.70 -15.40 13.55
CA LEU A 67 1.68 -15.96 12.62
C LEU A 67 2.23 -14.95 11.61
N LEU A 68 1.76 -13.69 11.65
CA LEU A 68 2.36 -12.61 10.85
C LEU A 68 3.83 -12.41 11.22
N HIS A 69 4.60 -11.86 10.28
CA HIS A 69 5.99 -11.53 10.54
C HIS A 69 6.11 -10.57 11.74
N PRO A 70 7.08 -10.78 12.66
CA PRO A 70 7.21 -9.99 13.88
C PRO A 70 7.30 -8.49 13.65
N GLN A 71 7.97 -8.05 12.58
CA GLN A 71 8.07 -6.65 12.19
C GLN A 71 6.71 -6.04 11.81
N ASN A 72 5.83 -6.81 11.16
CA ASN A 72 4.49 -6.36 10.80
C ASN A 72 3.64 -6.15 12.06
N ILE A 73 3.70 -7.10 13.00
CA ILE A 73 3.00 -6.99 14.29
C ILE A 73 3.52 -5.78 15.08
N GLY A 74 4.82 -5.54 15.07
CA GLY A 74 5.43 -4.36 15.69
C GLY A 74 4.85 -3.06 15.15
N VAL A 75 4.89 -2.86 13.83
CA VAL A 75 4.37 -1.64 13.19
C VAL A 75 2.85 -1.50 13.36
N LEU A 76 2.10 -2.60 13.27
CA LEU A 76 0.65 -2.61 13.51
C LEU A 76 0.31 -2.13 14.92
N ARG A 77 1.04 -2.62 15.94
CA ARG A 77 0.86 -2.18 17.33
C ARG A 77 1.16 -0.69 17.47
N THR A 78 2.31 -0.22 16.97
CA THR A 78 2.70 1.19 17.04
C THR A 78 1.70 2.12 16.36
N ARG A 79 1.05 1.68 15.27
CA ARG A 79 0.04 2.48 14.55
C ARG A 79 -1.38 2.35 15.13
N SER A 80 -1.58 1.45 16.08
CA SER A 80 -2.87 1.25 16.78
C SER A 80 -2.97 1.93 18.14
N GLU A 81 -1.84 2.44 18.66
CA GLU A 81 -1.78 3.37 19.80
C GLU A 81 -2.38 4.73 19.44
#